data_AF-A0A942KS28-F1
#
_entry.id   AF-A0A942KS28-F1
#
_cell.length_a   1.000
_cell.length_b   1.000
_cell.length_c   1.000
_cell.angle_alpha   90.00
_cell.angle_beta   90.00
_cell.angle_gamma   90.00
#
_symmetry.space_group_name_H-M   'P 1'
#
loop_
_entity.id
_entity.type
_entity.pdbx_description
1 polymer ?
#
loop_
_entity_poly.entity_id
_entity_poly.type
_entity_poly.pdbx_seq_one_letter_code
_entity_poly.pdbx_strand_id
1 'polypeptide(L)'
;MKRGTLLLLALMFAFSVLNLAGCRDQPTVTVLSGEIVLCTEGEILSDTTVEKEVPADEVEQYKVTTRVETCDLHRKLFALYDEAQKSIRAGDLEGARKKLAEIVALDPNYRRAPQQLADVEAGNTPQADTAVRPGGSPGRTPATPPPVAAPDATPPATQEPGEDANAPGQTGFLGGLVPYVPDTLPGFNGQQLLVDAFVLTRHYMPTSQDSFRALVIVVEKFYDSASARKRMETSMRSSYPTGGELFRVEGDPAYFGANGSHAIVSFVQGDLLITLEGTSVTADGTALKSQLISLAEAVSP
;
A
#
# COMPACT_ATOMS: atom_id res chain seq x y z
N MET A 1 -7.28 -22.72 13.51
CA MET A 1 -8.49 -22.14 12.87
C MET A 1 -8.09 -21.67 11.48
N LYS A 2 -8.60 -22.32 10.43
CA LYS A 2 -8.28 -22.03 9.03
C LYS A 2 -9.08 -20.80 8.58
N ARG A 3 -8.53 -19.59 8.74
CA ARG A 3 -8.97 -18.41 8.00
C ARG A 3 -8.23 -18.40 6.66
N GLY A 4 -8.67 -19.27 5.75
CA GLY A 4 -8.32 -19.14 4.35
C GLY A 4 -9.28 -18.12 3.78
N THR A 5 -8.87 -16.85 3.74
CA THR A 5 -9.55 -15.84 2.93
C THR A 5 -9.44 -16.31 1.49
N LEU A 6 -10.51 -16.94 0.98
CA LEU A 6 -10.68 -17.16 -0.45
C LEU A 6 -10.70 -15.76 -1.07
N LEU A 7 -9.62 -15.40 -1.75
CA LEU A 7 -9.63 -14.27 -2.67
C LEU A 7 -10.41 -14.74 -3.90
N LEU A 8 -11.74 -14.73 -3.76
CA LEU A 8 -12.68 -14.81 -4.85
C LEU A 8 -13.38 -13.46 -4.80
N LEU A 9 -12.62 -12.42 -5.19
CA LEU A 9 -13.12 -11.05 -5.18
C LEU A 9 -14.19 -10.99 -6.26
N ALA A 10 -15.45 -11.02 -5.83
CA ALA A 10 -16.61 -10.98 -6.70
C ALA A 10 -16.62 -9.64 -7.43
N LEU A 11 -16.05 -9.65 -8.62
CA LEU A 11 -15.92 -8.51 -9.50
C LEU A 11 -17.30 -8.22 -10.12
N MET A 12 -18.18 -7.57 -9.36
CA MET A 12 -19.50 -7.14 -9.83
C MET A 12 -19.38 -5.86 -10.66
N PHE A 13 -18.76 -5.95 -11.84
CA PHE A 13 -19.09 -5.02 -12.91
C PHE A 13 -20.37 -5.52 -13.57
N ALA A 14 -21.47 -4.82 -13.31
CA ALA A 14 -22.76 -5.13 -13.91
C ALA A 14 -22.71 -4.77 -15.40
N PHE A 15 -22.43 -5.75 -16.26
CA PHE A 15 -22.61 -5.62 -17.70
C PHE A 15 -24.09 -5.76 -18.04
N SER A 16 -24.76 -4.62 -18.27
CA SER A 16 -26.14 -4.59 -18.77
C SER A 16 -26.15 -4.81 -20.28
N VAL A 17 -26.00 -6.06 -20.74
CA VAL A 17 -26.12 -6.39 -22.18
C VAL A 17 -27.60 -6.61 -22.54
N LEU A 18 -28.36 -5.51 -22.67
CA LEU A 18 -29.70 -5.56 -23.26
C LEU A 18 -29.60 -5.61 -24.79
N ASN A 19 -29.63 -6.83 -25.35
CA ASN A 19 -29.77 -7.06 -26.79
C ASN A 19 -31.20 -6.70 -27.25
N LEU A 20 -31.46 -5.43 -27.53
CA LEU A 20 -32.60 -5.02 -28.35
C LEU A 20 -32.10 -4.70 -29.75
N ALA A 21 -32.48 -5.54 -30.71
CA ALA A 21 -32.17 -5.37 -32.11
C ALA A 21 -32.76 -4.05 -32.63
N GLY A 22 -31.91 -3.08 -33.00
CA GLY A 22 -32.34 -1.94 -33.80
C GLY A 22 -31.90 -0.55 -33.35
N CYS A 23 -30.67 -0.36 -32.90
CA CYS A 23 -29.81 0.81 -33.12
C CYS A 23 -28.41 0.43 -32.62
N ARG A 24 -27.36 1.07 -33.11
CA ARG A 24 -25.98 0.72 -32.81
C ARG A 24 -25.62 1.20 -31.40
N ASP A 25 -26.13 0.51 -30.38
CA ASP A 25 -25.78 0.79 -28.99
C ASP A 25 -24.33 0.34 -28.79
N GLN A 26 -23.42 1.31 -28.71
CA GLN A 26 -22.06 1.02 -28.27
C GLN A 26 -22.15 0.37 -26.88
N PRO A 27 -21.40 -0.72 -26.62
CA PRO A 27 -21.42 -1.34 -25.29
C PRO A 27 -21.03 -0.28 -24.26
N THR A 28 -21.86 -0.11 -23.23
CA THR A 28 -21.58 0.78 -22.11
C THR A 28 -20.93 0.02 -20.96
N VAL A 29 -20.13 0.73 -20.18
CA VAL A 29 -19.48 0.22 -18.97
C VAL A 29 -19.59 1.25 -17.85
N THR A 30 -19.63 0.77 -16.61
CA THR A 30 -19.59 1.63 -15.43
C THR A 30 -18.14 1.91 -15.05
N VAL A 31 -17.78 3.19 -14.97
CA VAL A 31 -16.47 3.69 -14.54
C VAL A 31 -16.62 4.64 -13.37
N LEU A 32 -15.54 4.79 -12.61
CA LEU A 32 -15.37 5.80 -11.58
C LEU A 32 -14.51 6.95 -12.11
N SER A 33 -14.83 8.17 -11.67
CA SER A 33 -14.05 9.36 -11.98
C SER A 33 -14.00 10.29 -10.78
N GLY A 34 -12.81 10.76 -10.41
CA GLY A 34 -12.62 11.68 -9.28
C GLY A 34 -11.24 11.53 -8.63
N GLU A 35 -11.10 12.05 -7.42
CA GLU A 35 -9.88 11.97 -6.61
C GLU A 35 -10.17 11.24 -5.29
N ILE A 36 -9.24 10.37 -4.90
CA ILE A 36 -9.13 9.79 -3.56
C ILE A 36 -7.91 10.41 -2.89
N VAL A 37 -8.11 10.99 -1.70
CA VAL A 37 -7.04 11.54 -0.87
C VAL A 37 -6.79 10.56 0.28
N LEU A 38 -5.59 10.02 0.35
CA LEU A 38 -5.14 9.10 1.39
C LEU A 38 -4.27 9.81 2.40
N CYS A 39 -4.44 9.43 3.66
CA CYS A 39 -3.47 9.70 4.70
C CYS A 39 -2.18 8.92 4.42
N THR A 40 -1.04 9.45 4.84
CA THR A 40 0.22 8.69 4.90
C THR A 40 0.09 7.41 5.72
N GLU A 41 -0.79 7.38 6.72
CA GLU A 41 -1.11 6.18 7.52
C GLU A 41 -2.23 5.31 6.90
N GLY A 42 -2.75 5.70 5.73
CA GLY A 42 -3.68 4.92 4.91
C GLY A 42 -5.16 5.07 5.20
N GLU A 43 -5.54 6.05 6.01
CA GLU A 43 -6.94 6.44 6.13
C GLU A 43 -7.39 7.17 4.86
N ILE A 44 -8.62 6.95 4.40
CA ILE A 44 -9.20 7.77 3.33
C ILE A 44 -9.65 9.09 3.95
N LEU A 45 -9.07 10.21 3.50
CA LEU A 45 -9.37 11.56 3.97
C LEU A 45 -10.48 12.22 3.16
N SER A 46 -10.53 11.93 1.87
CA SER A 46 -11.58 12.40 0.98
C SER A 46 -11.75 11.40 -0.16
N ASP A 47 -13.01 11.16 -0.55
CA ASP A 47 -13.37 10.42 -1.74
C ASP A 47 -14.39 11.24 -2.51
N THR A 48 -13.99 11.72 -3.69
CA THR A 48 -14.83 12.51 -4.60
C THR A 48 -15.23 11.71 -5.84
N THR A 49 -15.01 10.39 -5.81
CA THR A 49 -15.31 9.54 -6.96
C THR A 49 -16.80 9.45 -7.20
N VAL A 50 -17.17 9.46 -8.48
CA VAL A 50 -18.55 9.28 -8.93
C VAL A 50 -18.61 8.18 -9.97
N GLU A 51 -19.64 7.35 -9.88
CA GLU A 51 -19.97 6.36 -10.89
C GLU A 51 -20.56 7.02 -12.13
N LYS A 52 -20.13 6.58 -13.31
CA LYS A 52 -20.63 7.02 -14.61
C LYS A 52 -20.81 5.81 -15.51
N GLU A 53 -21.90 5.79 -16.26
CA GLU A 53 -22.07 4.86 -17.37
C GLU A 53 -21.59 5.54 -18.65
N VAL A 54 -20.63 4.92 -19.33
CA VAL A 54 -19.91 5.52 -20.47
C VAL A 54 -19.76 4.50 -21.59
N PRO A 55 -19.65 4.93 -22.86
CA PRO A 55 -19.23 4.04 -23.95
C PRO A 55 -17.88 3.38 -23.66
N ALA A 56 -17.73 2.11 -24.02
CA ALA A 56 -16.52 1.33 -23.72
C ALA A 56 -15.24 1.91 -24.36
N ASP A 57 -15.36 2.63 -25.48
CA ASP A 57 -14.26 3.34 -26.16
C ASP A 57 -13.92 4.70 -25.51
N GLU A 58 -14.70 5.17 -24.53
CA GLU A 58 -14.46 6.41 -23.79
C GLU A 58 -13.84 6.17 -22.40
N VAL A 59 -13.64 4.92 -21.98
CA VAL A 59 -13.08 4.56 -20.66
C VAL A 59 -11.80 5.31 -20.33
N GLU A 60 -10.94 5.53 -21.33
CA GLU A 60 -9.65 6.22 -21.14
C GLU A 60 -9.81 7.65 -20.56
N GLN A 61 -10.95 8.31 -20.82
CA GLN A 61 -11.24 9.66 -20.36
C GLN A 61 -11.61 9.73 -18.86
N TYR A 62 -11.96 8.59 -18.26
CA TYR A 62 -12.43 8.49 -16.87
C TYR A 62 -11.40 7.77 -16.01
N LYS A 63 -10.90 8.48 -15.00
CA LYS A 63 -9.86 8.00 -14.10
C LYS A 63 -10.13 8.42 -12.67
N VAL A 64 -9.67 7.57 -11.76
CA VAL A 64 -9.52 7.89 -10.35
C VAL A 64 -8.07 8.23 -10.08
N THR A 65 -7.81 9.42 -9.54
CA THR A 65 -6.47 9.84 -9.11
C THR A 65 -6.28 9.67 -7.62
N THR A 66 -5.05 9.37 -7.20
CA THR A 66 -4.70 9.24 -5.78
C THR A 66 -3.75 10.34 -5.37
N ARG A 67 -4.07 11.01 -4.27
CA ARG A 67 -3.17 11.96 -3.61
C ARG A 67 -2.86 11.47 -2.20
N VAL A 68 -1.61 11.52 -1.79
CA VAL A 68 -1.20 11.13 -0.43
C VAL A 68 -0.78 12.38 0.34
N GLU A 69 -1.34 12.57 1.53
CA GLU A 69 -0.99 13.65 2.46
C GLU A 69 -1.06 13.16 3.91
N THR A 70 -0.43 13.85 4.87
CA THR A 70 -0.60 13.51 6.29
C THR A 70 -1.83 14.23 6.84
N CYS A 71 -2.76 13.54 7.51
CA CYS A 71 -3.97 14.16 8.04
C CYS A 71 -3.69 15.01 9.30
N ASP A 72 -4.62 15.87 9.70
CA ASP A 72 -4.47 16.72 10.89
C ASP A 72 -4.15 15.93 12.15
N LEU A 73 -4.83 14.80 12.35
CA LEU A 73 -4.59 13.92 13.51
C LEU A 73 -3.15 13.41 13.51
N HIS A 74 -2.67 12.85 12.39
CA HIS A 74 -1.32 12.30 12.31
C HIS A 74 -0.23 13.39 12.35
N ARG A 75 -0.48 14.58 11.80
CA ARG A 75 0.40 15.75 12.00
C ARG A 75 0.51 16.12 13.48
N LYS A 76 -0.62 16.16 14.19
CA LYS A 76 -0.66 16.45 15.63
C LYS A 76 0.07 15.39 16.44
N LEU A 77 -0.21 14.11 16.19
CA LEU A 77 0.46 12.99 16.86
C LEU A 77 1.98 13.02 16.65
N PHE A 78 2.43 13.29 15.43
CA PHE A 78 3.85 13.44 15.12
C PHE A 78 4.50 14.59 15.91
N ALA A 79 3.87 15.78 15.90
CA ALA A 79 4.39 16.94 16.63
C ALA A 79 4.46 16.69 18.14
N LEU A 80 3.38 16.17 18.74
CA LEU A 80 3.35 15.81 20.15
C LEU A 80 4.44 14.79 20.51
N TYR A 81 4.65 13.80 19.65
CA TYR A 81 5.65 12.76 19.89
C TYR A 81 7.08 13.30 19.81
N ASP A 82 7.39 14.10 18.79
CA ASP A 82 8.70 14.76 18.66
C ASP A 82 9.01 15.64 19.89
N GLU A 83 8.02 16.43 20.31
CA GLU A 83 8.14 17.24 21.52
C GLU A 83 8.29 16.40 22.80
N ALA A 84 7.57 15.28 22.92
CA ALA A 84 7.75 14.36 24.03
C ALA A 84 9.17 13.79 24.06
N GLN A 85 9.72 13.40 22.90
CA GLN A 85 11.10 12.91 22.81
C GLN A 85 12.12 14.00 23.14
N LYS A 86 11.85 15.28 22.82
CA LYS A 86 12.67 16.42 23.25
C LYS A 86 12.64 16.59 24.76
N SER A 87 11.46 16.55 25.39
CA SER A 87 11.31 16.63 26.85
C SER A 87 12.03 15.46 27.57
N ILE A 88 11.91 14.22 27.07
CA ILE A 88 12.64 13.07 27.64
C ILE A 88 14.15 13.29 27.59
N ARG A 89 14.70 13.73 26.45
CA ARG A 89 16.14 14.01 26.29
C ARG A 89 16.62 15.13 27.22
N ALA A 90 15.78 16.12 27.47
CA ALA A 90 16.07 17.24 28.37
C ALA A 90 15.90 16.89 29.85
N GLY A 91 15.41 15.70 30.20
CA GLY A 91 15.06 15.33 31.57
C GLY A 91 13.77 15.98 32.09
N ASP A 92 13.00 16.65 31.23
CA ASP A 92 11.70 17.25 31.55
C ASP A 92 10.61 16.16 31.55
N LEU A 93 10.59 15.34 32.59
CA LEU A 93 9.66 14.22 32.68
C LEU A 93 8.19 14.68 32.83
N GLU A 94 7.94 15.84 33.44
CA GLU A 94 6.57 16.37 33.55
C GLU A 94 6.04 16.82 32.18
N GLY A 95 6.85 17.53 31.39
CA GLY A 95 6.50 17.93 30.04
C GLY A 95 6.36 16.73 29.09
N ALA A 96 7.21 15.71 29.24
CA ALA A 96 7.07 14.44 28.53
C ALA A 96 5.75 13.74 28.88
N ARG A 97 5.44 13.61 30.18
CA ARG A 97 4.21 12.97 30.67
C ARG A 97 2.96 13.58 30.06
N LYS A 98 2.86 14.92 30.03
CA LYS A 98 1.69 15.63 29.48
C LYS A 98 1.47 15.30 28.00
N LYS A 99 2.53 15.34 27.20
CA LYS A 99 2.47 15.07 25.76
C LYS A 99 2.18 13.60 25.47
N LEU A 100 2.86 12.69 26.18
CA LEU A 100 2.63 11.25 26.04
C LEU A 100 1.20 10.85 26.45
N ALA A 101 0.65 11.45 27.50
CA ALA A 101 -0.74 11.24 27.90
C ALA A 101 -1.74 11.74 26.85
N GLU A 102 -1.47 12.90 26.23
CA GLU A 102 -2.30 13.39 25.12
C GLU A 102 -2.23 12.46 23.90
N ILE A 103 -1.05 11.96 23.55
CA ILE A 103 -0.87 10.99 22.47
C ILE A 103 -1.67 9.72 22.76
N VAL A 104 -1.51 9.12 23.95
CA VAL A 104 -2.23 7.88 24.32
C VAL A 104 -3.75 8.08 24.35
N ALA A 105 -4.22 9.28 24.67
CA ALA A 105 -5.64 9.63 24.61
C ALA A 105 -6.16 9.75 23.16
N LEU A 106 -5.33 10.21 22.23
CA LEU A 106 -5.68 10.35 20.80
C LEU A 106 -5.54 9.02 20.05
N ASP A 107 -4.45 8.28 20.29
CA ASP A 107 -4.16 6.97 19.73
C ASP A 107 -3.41 6.12 20.78
N PRO A 108 -4.11 5.17 21.44
CA PRO A 108 -3.54 4.28 22.44
C PRO A 108 -2.44 3.34 21.93
N ASN A 109 -2.25 3.21 20.62
CA ASN A 109 -1.24 2.36 20.00
C ASN A 109 -0.13 3.16 19.31
N TYR A 110 -0.08 4.48 19.50
CA TYR A 110 0.89 5.33 18.82
C TYR A 110 2.32 5.07 19.28
N ARG A 111 3.08 4.31 18.46
CA ARG A 111 4.50 4.03 18.66
C ARG A 111 4.79 3.52 20.08
N ARG A 112 5.81 4.07 20.74
CA ARG A 112 6.20 3.75 22.12
C ARG A 112 5.52 4.66 23.15
N ALA A 113 4.59 5.53 22.76
CA ALA A 113 4.01 6.49 23.69
C ALA A 113 3.34 5.84 24.92
N PRO A 114 2.59 4.73 24.79
CA PRO A 114 2.00 4.04 25.96
C PRO A 114 3.07 3.50 26.91
N GLN A 115 4.11 2.87 26.37
CA GLN A 115 5.22 2.33 27.15
C GLN A 115 6.00 3.45 27.85
N GLN A 116 6.33 4.52 27.13
CA GLN A 116 7.08 5.66 27.66
C GLN A 116 6.26 6.41 28.73
N LEU A 117 4.94 6.51 28.56
CA LEU A 117 4.06 7.10 29.58
C LEU A 117 4.09 6.27 30.86
N ALA A 118 3.93 4.94 30.74
CA ALA A 118 3.96 4.04 31.88
C ALA A 118 5.32 4.10 32.62
N ASP A 119 6.43 4.20 31.89
CA ASP A 119 7.76 4.37 32.49
C ASP A 119 7.85 5.67 33.31
N VAL A 120 7.38 6.79 32.75
CA VAL A 120 7.36 8.09 33.44
C VAL A 120 6.45 8.07 34.67
N GLU A 121 5.28 7.45 34.59
CA GLU A 121 4.34 7.31 35.71
C GLU A 121 4.88 6.41 36.83
N ALA A 122 5.71 5.43 36.48
CA ALA A 122 6.45 4.60 37.44
C ALA A 122 7.67 5.32 38.05
N GLY A 123 7.95 6.57 37.69
CA GLY A 123 9.09 7.34 38.17
C GLY A 123 10.41 7.01 37.44
N ASN A 124 10.36 6.27 36.34
CA ASN A 124 11.53 5.96 35.52
C ASN A 124 11.73 7.02 34.42
N THR A 125 12.97 7.20 33.98
CA THR A 125 13.26 7.98 32.76
C THR A 125 13.26 7.03 31.58
N PRO A 126 12.27 7.10 30.66
CA PRO A 126 12.27 6.26 29.48
C PRO A 126 13.45 6.62 28.58
N GLN A 127 13.91 5.64 27.81
CA GLN A 127 14.85 5.92 26.73
C GLN A 127 14.13 6.71 25.63
N ALA A 128 14.61 7.92 25.35
CA ALA A 128 14.19 8.67 24.18
C ALA A 128 14.51 7.87 22.92
N ASP A 129 13.58 7.85 21.98
CA ASP A 129 13.87 7.35 20.65
C ASP A 129 14.92 8.26 20.04
N THR A 130 16.09 7.69 19.71
CA THR A 130 17.01 8.39 18.80
C THR A 130 16.22 8.65 17.55
N ALA A 131 16.13 9.92 17.12
CA ALA A 131 15.38 10.32 15.95
C ALA A 131 15.78 9.44 14.75
N VAL A 132 15.03 8.35 14.55
CA VAL A 132 15.06 7.62 13.30
C VAL A 132 14.38 8.58 12.34
N ARG A 133 15.06 8.86 11.23
CA ARG A 133 14.46 9.56 10.09
C ARG A 133 13.03 9.06 9.90
N PRO A 134 12.06 9.95 9.61
CA PRO A 134 10.68 9.54 9.38
C PRO A 134 10.66 8.39 8.37
N GLY A 135 10.09 7.23 8.73
CA GLY A 135 10.03 6.04 7.87
C GLY A 135 10.69 4.75 8.39
N GLY A 136 11.30 4.74 9.59
CA GLY A 136 11.82 3.50 10.17
C GLY A 136 10.77 2.73 10.98
N SER A 137 10.35 1.56 10.51
CA SER A 137 9.64 0.56 11.34
C SER A 137 10.41 0.29 12.66
N PRO A 138 9.71 0.09 13.78
CA PRO A 138 10.36 -0.30 15.02
C PRO A 138 10.82 -1.77 14.93
N GLY A 139 12.13 -2.00 15.02
CA GLY A 139 12.67 -3.32 15.37
C GLY A 139 13.73 -3.89 14.45
N ARG A 140 14.97 -3.40 14.58
CA ARG A 140 16.19 -4.21 14.45
C ARG A 140 17.28 -3.58 15.30
N THR A 141 17.68 -4.29 16.36
CA THR A 141 18.97 -4.09 17.02
C THR A 141 20.08 -4.45 16.04
N PRO A 142 21.03 -3.55 15.71
CA PRO A 142 22.28 -3.95 15.11
C PRO A 142 23.21 -4.43 16.23
N ALA A 143 23.78 -5.62 16.04
CA ALA A 143 24.90 -6.08 16.85
C ALA A 143 26.08 -5.10 16.73
N THR A 144 26.64 -4.73 17.88
CA THR A 144 27.82 -3.88 18.05
C THR A 144 29.06 -4.49 17.36
N PRO A 145 29.81 -3.75 16.51
CA PRO A 145 31.22 -4.00 16.27
C PRO A 145 32.11 -3.14 17.19
N PRO A 146 33.33 -3.58 17.54
CA PRO A 146 34.21 -2.89 18.49
C PRO A 146 34.84 -1.61 17.89
N PRO A 147 35.36 -0.71 18.74
CA PRO A 147 35.68 0.66 18.34
C PRO A 147 37.03 0.75 17.61
N VAL A 148 37.09 1.60 16.59
CA VAL A 148 38.37 2.08 16.03
C VAL A 148 38.37 3.60 16.10
N ALA A 149 39.51 4.14 16.56
CA ALA A 149 39.73 5.51 16.98
C ALA A 149 39.59 6.56 15.86
N ALA A 150 39.18 7.76 16.27
CA ALA A 150 39.22 9.02 15.50
C ALA A 150 40.68 9.49 15.25
N PRO A 151 40.96 10.45 14.35
CA PRO A 151 40.58 11.85 14.58
C PRO A 151 40.21 12.68 13.32
N ASP A 152 39.39 13.71 13.53
CA ASP A 152 39.59 15.12 13.11
C ASP A 152 38.29 15.85 12.74
N ALA A 153 38.26 17.09 13.22
CA ALA A 153 37.12 17.96 13.36
C ALA A 153 36.88 18.84 12.12
N THR A 154 35.60 19.13 11.83
CA THR A 154 35.11 20.45 11.39
C THR A 154 33.58 20.49 11.61
N PRO A 155 33.01 21.51 12.28
CA PRO A 155 31.57 21.60 12.52
C PRO A 155 30.87 22.36 11.37
N PRO A 156 29.71 21.90 10.84
CA PRO A 156 28.87 22.77 10.04
C PRO A 156 27.65 23.28 10.82
N ALA A 157 27.49 24.59 10.69
CA ALA A 157 26.34 25.48 10.87
C ALA A 157 24.99 24.89 11.32
N THR A 158 24.46 25.56 12.34
CA THR A 158 23.04 25.64 12.73
C THR A 158 22.16 25.90 11.52
N GLN A 159 21.31 24.94 11.14
CA GLN A 159 20.18 25.18 10.25
C GLN A 159 18.93 25.48 11.09
N GLU A 160 18.31 26.62 10.81
CA GLU A 160 16.97 26.96 11.30
C GLU A 160 15.91 26.01 10.70
N PRO A 161 14.78 25.78 11.38
CA PRO A 161 13.75 24.87 10.88
C PRO A 161 12.97 25.54 9.74
N GLY A 162 13.25 25.13 8.50
CA GLY A 162 12.44 25.44 7.33
C GLY A 162 11.23 24.50 7.25
N GLU A 163 10.05 25.10 7.13
CA GLU A 163 8.78 24.45 6.80
C GLU A 163 8.84 23.80 5.40
N ASP A 164 9.16 22.52 5.33
CA ASP A 164 8.85 21.70 4.16
C ASP A 164 7.96 20.53 4.58
N ALA A 165 6.66 20.82 4.70
CA ALA A 165 5.61 19.84 5.02
C ALA A 165 5.35 18.81 3.89
N ASN A 166 6.16 18.78 2.82
CA ASN A 166 5.94 17.98 1.62
C ASN A 166 7.19 17.22 1.12
N ALA A 167 8.16 16.91 1.97
CA ALA A 167 9.31 16.09 1.56
C ALA A 167 8.87 14.63 1.24
N PRO A 168 9.15 14.10 0.04
CA PRO A 168 8.84 12.72 -0.34
C PRO A 168 9.72 11.78 0.48
N GLY A 169 9.11 11.04 1.40
CA GLY A 169 9.82 10.15 2.33
C GLY A 169 9.04 9.82 3.60
N GLN A 170 7.88 10.44 3.83
CA GLN A 170 7.05 10.22 5.01
C GLN A 170 5.82 9.35 4.72
N THR A 171 6.02 8.26 3.99
CA THR A 171 4.93 7.30 3.79
C THR A 171 4.78 6.46 5.05
N GLY A 172 3.69 6.64 5.78
CA GLY A 172 3.24 5.69 6.79
C GLY A 172 2.99 4.32 6.15
N PHE A 173 2.60 3.34 6.98
CA PHE A 173 2.58 1.92 6.59
C PHE A 173 1.90 1.68 5.22
N LEU A 174 0.73 2.30 5.00
CA LEU A 174 -0.05 2.15 3.77
C LEU A 174 0.37 3.12 2.66
N GLY A 175 0.91 4.30 2.99
CA GLY A 175 1.52 5.18 2.01
C GLY A 175 2.67 4.51 1.24
N GLY A 176 3.36 3.56 1.87
CA GLY A 176 4.42 2.78 1.24
C GLY A 176 3.93 1.72 0.24
N LEU A 177 2.62 1.44 0.23
CA LEU A 177 2.00 0.49 -0.70
C LEU A 177 1.49 1.15 -1.99
N VAL A 178 1.24 2.47 -1.96
CA VAL A 178 0.69 3.23 -3.10
C VAL A 178 1.50 3.08 -4.39
N PRO A 179 2.85 3.04 -4.40
CA PRO A 179 3.62 2.86 -5.63
C PRO A 179 3.28 1.58 -6.41
N TYR A 180 2.79 0.54 -5.73
CA TYR A 180 2.44 -0.75 -6.34
C TYR A 180 1.02 -0.79 -6.93
N VAL A 181 0.21 0.26 -6.70
CA VAL A 181 -1.17 0.38 -7.21
C VAL A 181 -1.38 1.73 -7.93
N PRO A 182 -0.63 2.00 -9.00
CA PRO A 182 -0.67 3.29 -9.69
C PRO A 182 -2.08 3.67 -10.19
N ASP A 183 -2.31 4.95 -10.44
CA ASP A 183 -3.58 5.46 -11.00
C ASP A 183 -3.83 4.96 -12.42
N THR A 184 -2.77 4.63 -13.15
CA THR A 184 -2.81 4.17 -14.53
C THR A 184 -1.78 3.08 -14.75
N LEU A 185 -2.12 2.12 -15.60
CA LEU A 185 -1.21 1.11 -16.14
C LEU A 185 -1.29 1.10 -17.67
N PRO A 186 -0.28 0.54 -18.37
CA PRO A 186 -0.39 0.33 -19.81
C PRO A 186 -1.68 -0.43 -20.17
N GLY A 187 -2.63 0.26 -20.82
CA GLY A 187 -3.91 -0.30 -21.23
C GLY A 187 -5.02 -0.29 -20.16
N PHE A 188 -4.82 0.31 -18.97
CA PHE A 188 -5.81 0.34 -17.91
C PHE A 188 -5.88 1.66 -17.14
N ASN A 189 -7.10 2.01 -16.72
CA ASN A 189 -7.36 3.09 -15.78
C ASN A 189 -7.74 2.55 -14.40
N GLY A 190 -7.08 3.06 -13.36
CA GLY A 190 -7.43 2.81 -11.97
C GLY A 190 -8.86 3.30 -11.67
N GLN A 191 -9.60 2.46 -10.98
CA GLN A 191 -10.98 2.68 -10.57
C GLN A 191 -11.04 2.71 -9.03
N GLN A 192 -11.72 1.74 -8.43
CA GLN A 192 -11.88 1.65 -7.00
C GLN A 192 -10.54 1.39 -6.30
N LEU A 193 -10.32 2.09 -5.18
CA LEU A 193 -9.25 1.82 -4.25
C LEU A 193 -9.85 1.38 -2.91
N LEU A 194 -9.49 0.17 -2.47
CA LEU A 194 -9.90 -0.38 -1.18
C LEU A 194 -8.68 -0.40 -0.28
N VAL A 195 -8.85 0.17 0.91
CA VAL A 195 -7.78 0.32 1.89
C VAL A 195 -8.15 -0.44 3.16
N ASP A 196 -7.29 -1.37 3.56
CA ASP A 196 -7.33 -2.12 4.82
C ASP A 196 -5.96 -1.98 5.51
N ALA A 197 -5.91 -2.22 6.82
CA ALA A 197 -4.74 -2.05 7.67
C ALA A 197 -3.47 -2.77 7.16
N PHE A 198 -3.62 -3.85 6.39
CA PHE A 198 -2.49 -4.62 5.83
C PHE A 198 -2.60 -4.88 4.32
N VAL A 199 -3.63 -4.33 3.67
CA VAL A 199 -3.93 -4.64 2.28
C VAL A 199 -4.34 -3.37 1.54
N LEU A 200 -3.72 -3.13 0.40
CA LEU A 200 -4.14 -2.11 -0.54
C LEU A 200 -4.58 -2.79 -1.83
N THR A 201 -5.82 -2.56 -2.24
CA THR A 201 -6.37 -3.16 -3.47
C THR A 201 -6.82 -2.06 -4.41
N ARG A 202 -6.41 -2.15 -5.68
CA ARG A 202 -6.93 -1.31 -6.74
C ARG A 202 -7.55 -2.14 -7.85
N HIS A 203 -8.75 -1.75 -8.23
CA HIS A 203 -9.44 -2.25 -9.41
C HIS A 203 -9.03 -1.42 -10.62
N TYR A 204 -8.88 -2.06 -11.76
CA TYR A 204 -8.50 -1.46 -13.02
C TYR A 204 -9.50 -1.83 -14.09
N MET A 205 -9.96 -0.81 -14.82
CA MET A 205 -10.78 -1.00 -16.01
C MET A 205 -9.86 -1.01 -17.24
N PRO A 206 -9.92 -2.05 -18.09
CA PRO A 206 -9.20 -2.06 -19.34
C PRO A 206 -9.76 -1.01 -20.30
N THR A 207 -8.85 -0.29 -20.97
CA THR A 207 -9.17 0.71 -22.00
C THR A 207 -9.58 0.05 -23.32
N SER A 208 -9.30 -1.24 -23.50
CA SER A 208 -9.73 -2.07 -24.63
C SER A 208 -10.25 -3.41 -24.13
N GLN A 209 -11.33 -3.93 -24.72
CA GLN A 209 -12.00 -5.16 -24.28
C GLN A 209 -11.49 -6.43 -24.99
N ASP A 210 -10.24 -6.42 -25.49
CA ASP A 210 -9.73 -7.49 -26.37
C ASP A 210 -9.17 -8.70 -25.62
N SER A 211 -8.63 -8.48 -24.42
CA SER A 211 -7.93 -9.54 -23.65
C SER A 211 -8.44 -9.65 -22.22
N PHE A 212 -8.63 -8.52 -21.55
CA PHE A 212 -9.10 -8.47 -20.16
C PHE A 212 -10.55 -8.02 -20.08
N ARG A 213 -11.32 -8.66 -19.21
CA ARG A 213 -12.58 -8.11 -18.67
C ARG A 213 -12.29 -7.17 -17.50
N ALA A 214 -11.26 -7.48 -16.72
CA ALA A 214 -10.86 -6.71 -15.57
C ALA A 214 -9.46 -7.10 -15.09
N LEU A 215 -8.85 -6.17 -14.34
CA LEU A 215 -7.60 -6.37 -13.63
C LEU A 215 -7.76 -5.84 -12.20
N VAL A 216 -7.21 -6.57 -11.23
CA VAL A 216 -7.10 -6.12 -9.84
C VAL A 216 -5.66 -6.28 -9.41
N ILE A 217 -5.13 -5.30 -8.69
CA ILE A 217 -3.85 -5.44 -7.99
C ILE A 217 -4.12 -5.40 -6.49
N VAL A 218 -3.61 -6.41 -5.81
CA VAL A 218 -3.65 -6.54 -4.35
C VAL A 218 -2.23 -6.53 -3.82
N VAL A 219 -1.96 -5.63 -2.88
CA VAL A 219 -0.68 -5.53 -2.17
C VAL A 219 -0.94 -5.88 -0.72
N GLU A 220 -0.47 -7.05 -0.30
CA GLU A 220 -0.60 -7.54 1.07
C GLU A 220 0.75 -7.36 1.79
N LYS A 221 0.73 -6.74 2.97
CA LYS A 221 1.91 -6.66 3.84
C LYS A 221 1.89 -7.75 4.90
N PHE A 222 2.99 -8.48 5.01
CA PHE A 222 3.20 -9.54 5.97
C PHE A 222 4.10 -9.10 7.12
N TYR A 223 4.17 -9.93 8.15
CA TYR A 223 5.12 -9.74 9.24
C TYR A 223 6.58 -9.82 8.77
N ASP A 224 6.86 -10.71 7.81
CA ASP A 224 8.18 -10.91 7.24
C ASP A 224 8.11 -11.47 5.81
N SER A 225 9.26 -11.45 5.12
CA SER A 225 9.41 -11.96 3.76
C SER A 225 9.17 -13.46 3.62
N ALA A 226 9.47 -14.23 4.67
CA ALA A 226 9.23 -15.67 4.67
C ALA A 226 7.72 -15.99 4.64
N SER A 227 6.92 -15.21 5.36
CA SER A 227 5.46 -15.32 5.40
C SER A 227 4.83 -14.91 4.07
N ALA A 228 5.27 -13.80 3.46
CA ALA A 228 4.84 -13.38 2.13
C ALA A 228 5.16 -14.46 1.08
N ARG A 229 6.39 -14.98 1.09
CA ARG A 229 6.81 -16.06 0.18
C ARG A 229 6.00 -17.35 0.39
N LYS A 230 5.77 -17.73 1.64
CA LYS A 230 4.94 -18.91 1.97
C LYS A 230 3.52 -18.73 1.46
N ARG A 231 2.93 -17.53 1.58
CA ARG A 231 1.59 -17.23 1.05
C ARG A 231 1.54 -17.45 -0.46
N MET A 232 2.51 -16.93 -1.21
CA MET A 232 2.63 -17.16 -2.66
C MET A 232 2.78 -18.66 -2.98
N GLU A 233 3.76 -19.34 -2.37
CA GLU A 233 4.09 -20.72 -2.69
C GLU A 233 3.01 -21.74 -2.29
N THR A 234 2.18 -21.42 -1.30
CA THR A 234 1.13 -22.33 -0.85
C THR A 234 -0.22 -21.96 -1.43
N SER A 235 -0.69 -20.74 -1.16
CA SER A 235 -2.07 -20.38 -1.44
C SER A 235 -2.27 -20.03 -2.91
N MET A 236 -1.40 -19.18 -3.48
CA MET A 236 -1.55 -18.76 -4.87
C MET A 236 -1.40 -19.95 -5.82
N ARG A 237 -0.40 -20.81 -5.57
CA ARG A 237 -0.21 -22.05 -6.35
C ARG A 237 -1.37 -23.02 -6.25
N SER A 238 -2.02 -23.11 -5.08
CA SER A 238 -3.18 -23.98 -4.90
C SER A 238 -4.45 -23.43 -5.57
N SER A 239 -4.63 -22.11 -5.56
CA SER A 239 -5.81 -21.44 -6.13
C SER A 239 -5.74 -21.31 -7.65
N TYR A 240 -4.52 -21.22 -8.19
CA TYR A 240 -4.23 -21.00 -9.61
C TYR A 240 -3.25 -22.05 -10.15
N PRO A 241 -3.64 -23.34 -10.21
CA PRO A 241 -2.71 -24.43 -10.51
C PRO A 241 -2.38 -24.55 -12.01
N THR A 242 -3.21 -24.04 -12.91
CA THR A 242 -3.09 -24.28 -14.35
C THR A 242 -1.99 -23.41 -14.97
N GLY A 243 -1.12 -24.00 -15.79
CA GLY A 243 -0.02 -23.27 -16.43
C GLY A 243 1.01 -22.70 -15.44
N GLY A 244 1.02 -23.21 -14.21
CA GLY A 244 1.79 -22.67 -13.10
C GLY A 244 3.29 -22.62 -13.37
N GLU A 245 3.91 -21.46 -13.19
CA GLU A 245 5.34 -21.26 -13.43
C GLU A 245 5.97 -20.35 -12.39
N LEU A 246 7.18 -20.70 -11.93
CA LEU A 246 8.01 -19.82 -11.10
C LEU A 246 9.00 -19.09 -11.99
N PHE A 247 9.11 -17.79 -11.79
CA PHE A 247 10.03 -16.92 -12.52
C PHE A 247 10.50 -15.77 -11.62
N ARG A 248 11.03 -14.69 -12.20
CA ARG A 248 11.41 -13.49 -11.45
C ARG A 248 10.87 -12.23 -12.11
N VAL A 249 10.41 -11.28 -11.31
CA VAL A 249 10.10 -9.90 -11.71
C VAL A 249 11.17 -9.02 -11.07
N GLU A 250 11.98 -8.31 -11.85
CA GLU A 250 13.08 -7.47 -11.34
C GLU A 250 14.03 -8.17 -10.32
N GLY A 251 14.21 -9.49 -10.46
CA GLY A 251 15.04 -10.28 -9.56
C GLY A 251 14.32 -10.80 -8.31
N ASP A 252 13.05 -10.46 -8.08
CA ASP A 252 12.23 -10.99 -7.00
C ASP A 252 11.48 -12.28 -7.40
N PRO A 253 11.28 -13.24 -6.48
CA PRO A 253 10.61 -14.49 -6.79
C PRO A 253 9.14 -14.24 -7.15
N ALA A 254 8.73 -14.76 -8.30
CA ALA A 254 7.38 -14.61 -8.84
C ALA A 254 6.76 -15.95 -9.22
N TYR A 255 5.43 -15.96 -9.25
CA TYR A 255 4.61 -17.08 -9.68
C TYR A 255 3.52 -16.61 -10.65
N PHE A 256 3.39 -17.31 -11.77
CA PHE A 256 2.24 -17.23 -12.66
C PHE A 256 1.36 -18.46 -12.46
N GLY A 257 0.04 -18.31 -12.55
CA GLY A 257 -0.87 -19.43 -12.65
C GLY A 257 -2.28 -18.99 -13.04
N ALA A 258 -3.10 -19.95 -13.48
CA ALA A 258 -4.49 -19.71 -13.89
C ALA A 258 -5.49 -20.68 -13.23
N ASN A 259 -6.76 -20.26 -13.22
CA ASN A 259 -7.92 -21.05 -12.83
C ASN A 259 -9.15 -20.61 -13.65
N GLY A 260 -9.52 -21.41 -14.64
CA GLY A 260 -10.56 -21.02 -15.60
C GLY A 260 -10.18 -19.74 -16.34
N SER A 261 -11.08 -18.76 -16.36
CA SER A 261 -10.87 -17.45 -16.98
C SER A 261 -9.96 -16.52 -16.17
N HIS A 262 -9.56 -16.89 -14.95
CA HIS A 262 -8.75 -16.04 -14.08
C HIS A 262 -7.28 -16.44 -14.16
N ALA A 263 -6.38 -15.47 -14.09
CA ALA A 263 -4.95 -15.71 -13.98
C ALA A 263 -4.29 -14.68 -13.08
N ILE A 264 -3.20 -15.08 -12.45
CA ILE A 264 -2.41 -14.23 -11.58
C ILE A 264 -0.95 -14.17 -12.02
N VAL A 265 -0.33 -13.04 -11.73
CA VAL A 265 1.10 -12.95 -11.43
C VAL A 265 1.23 -12.45 -10.00
N SER A 266 1.91 -13.21 -9.15
CA SER A 266 2.25 -12.80 -7.79
C SER A 266 3.76 -12.73 -7.63
N PHE A 267 4.29 -11.69 -7.01
CA PHE A 267 5.72 -11.57 -6.68
C PHE A 267 5.91 -11.00 -5.27
N VAL A 268 7.08 -11.29 -4.68
CA VAL A 268 7.40 -10.93 -3.29
C VAL A 268 8.58 -9.99 -3.24
N GLN A 269 8.37 -8.79 -2.71
CA GLN A 269 9.40 -7.80 -2.49
C GLN A 269 9.47 -7.47 -1.00
N GLY A 270 10.54 -7.91 -0.33
CA GLY A 270 10.65 -7.80 1.12
C GLY A 270 9.50 -8.52 1.83
N ASP A 271 8.77 -7.82 2.69
CA ASP A 271 7.59 -8.30 3.42
C ASP A 271 6.27 -8.10 2.67
N LEU A 272 6.30 -7.69 1.40
CA LEU A 272 5.12 -7.48 0.57
C LEU A 272 4.87 -8.67 -0.36
N LEU A 273 3.59 -9.02 -0.54
CA LEU A 273 3.13 -9.85 -1.64
C LEU A 273 2.27 -8.98 -2.56
N ILE A 274 2.72 -8.82 -3.80
CA ILE A 274 2.01 -8.08 -4.84
C ILE A 274 1.37 -9.11 -5.77
N THR A 275 0.07 -9.05 -5.95
CA THR A 275 -0.68 -9.96 -6.83
C THR A 275 -1.50 -9.16 -7.84
N LEU A 276 -1.20 -9.37 -9.12
CA LEU A 276 -1.99 -8.91 -10.24
C LEU A 276 -2.92 -10.05 -10.64
N GLU A 277 -4.23 -9.87 -10.51
CA GLU A 277 -5.25 -10.83 -10.93
C GLU A 277 -6.02 -10.28 -12.14
N GLY A 278 -5.93 -10.98 -13.26
CA GLY A 278 -6.63 -10.66 -14.50
C GLY A 278 -7.78 -11.64 -14.76
N THR A 279 -8.90 -11.12 -15.25
CA THR A 279 -9.99 -11.94 -15.81
C THR A 279 -9.97 -11.87 -17.33
N SER A 280 -9.84 -13.02 -17.99
CA SER A 280 -9.80 -13.17 -19.44
C SER A 280 -11.18 -12.97 -20.06
N VAL A 281 -11.22 -12.42 -21.28
CA VAL A 281 -12.46 -12.39 -22.08
C VAL A 281 -12.91 -13.79 -22.50
N THR A 282 -11.98 -14.75 -22.54
CA THR A 282 -12.22 -16.17 -22.83
C THR A 282 -12.27 -17.01 -21.56
N ALA A 283 -12.61 -18.29 -21.69
CA ALA A 283 -12.59 -19.25 -20.59
C ALA A 283 -11.17 -19.70 -20.18
N ASP A 284 -10.13 -19.22 -20.89
CA ASP A 284 -8.73 -19.57 -20.64
C ASP A 284 -7.95 -18.35 -20.13
N GLY A 285 -7.64 -18.36 -18.85
CA GLY A 285 -6.78 -17.37 -18.20
C GLY A 285 -5.30 -17.51 -18.58
N THR A 286 -4.85 -18.67 -19.07
CA THR A 286 -3.42 -18.88 -19.38
C THR A 286 -2.94 -17.97 -20.51
N ALA A 287 -3.84 -17.53 -21.38
CA ALA A 287 -3.57 -16.56 -22.43
C ALA A 287 -3.12 -15.18 -21.90
N LEU A 288 -3.40 -14.84 -20.65
CA LEU A 288 -3.03 -13.55 -20.04
C LEU A 288 -1.57 -13.50 -19.56
N LYS A 289 -0.83 -14.61 -19.61
CA LYS A 289 0.49 -14.74 -18.98
C LYS A 289 1.47 -13.63 -19.36
N SER A 290 1.69 -13.41 -20.65
CA SER A 290 2.68 -12.42 -21.11
C SER A 290 2.28 -11.00 -20.70
N GLN A 291 0.99 -10.67 -20.81
CA GLN A 291 0.47 -9.36 -20.43
C GLN A 291 0.57 -9.13 -18.92
N LEU A 292 0.21 -10.12 -18.08
CA LEU A 292 0.33 -10.02 -16.63
C LEU A 292 1.79 -9.91 -16.16
N ILE A 293 2.73 -10.60 -16.82
CA ILE A 293 4.16 -10.46 -16.51
C ILE A 293 4.64 -9.03 -16.83
N SER A 294 4.31 -8.52 -18.02
CA SER A 294 4.67 -7.15 -18.40
C SER A 294 4.07 -6.08 -17.48
N LEU A 295 2.82 -6.28 -17.05
CA LEU A 295 2.20 -5.41 -16.05
C LEU A 295 2.88 -5.51 -14.68
N ALA A 296 3.31 -6.71 -14.26
CA ALA A 296 4.02 -6.92 -13.01
C ALA A 296 5.38 -6.18 -13.00
N GLU A 297 6.11 -6.23 -14.12
CA GLU A 297 7.35 -5.46 -14.31
C GLU A 297 7.08 -3.95 -14.23
N ALA A 298 5.96 -3.46 -14.80
CA ALA A 298 5.60 -2.05 -14.77
C ALA A 298 5.22 -1.51 -13.38
N VAL A 299 4.81 -2.37 -12.44
CA VAL A 299 4.47 -1.98 -11.06
C VAL A 299 5.56 -2.27 -10.04
N SER A 300 6.65 -2.93 -10.45
CA SER A 300 7.80 -3.16 -9.59
C SER A 300 8.68 -1.90 -9.60
N PRO A 301 8.77 -1.15 -8.47
CA PRO A 301 9.55 0.09 -8.39
C PRO A 301 11.06 -0.13 -8.36
#